data_AF-A9NKA5-F1
#
_entry.id   AF-A9NKA5-F1
#
_cell.length_a   1.000
_cell.length_b   1.000
_cell.length_c   1.000
_cell.angle_alpha   90.00
_cell.angle_beta   90.00
_cell.angle_gamma   90.00
#
_symmetry.space_group_name_H-M   'P 1'
#
loop_
_entity.id
_entity.type
_entity.pdbx_description
1 polymer ?
#
loop_
_entity_poly.entity_id
_entity_poly.type
_entity_poly.pdbx_seq_one_letter_code
_entity_poly.pdbx_strand_id
1 'polypeptide(L)'
;MGKKEVVIVSSLDSGKMPRCDMIGQQIHYISTGNVDGTDERCENLGWKKLEQYVPSQRGWQYLDSQLVDGSVQDESFWAEDDLTDEDYFPSLPFASLFSSCKAKGLKVTCLFCFCSEGDNMQDALLLAEAVYKFIGKCSSTSLGNRNTDWAIPLSWKTVYGPPPDMSMF
;
A
#
# COMPACT_ATOMS: atom_id res chain seq x y z
N MET A 1 13.43 -22.96 -6.62
CA MET A 1 12.87 -22.17 -5.50
C MET A 1 11.77 -21.28 -6.05
N GLY A 2 10.50 -21.56 -5.72
CA GLY A 2 9.37 -20.72 -6.13
C GLY A 2 8.91 -19.84 -4.98
N LYS A 3 8.86 -18.51 -5.17
CA LYS A 3 8.20 -17.61 -4.23
C LYS A 3 6.71 -17.97 -4.21
N LYS A 4 6.10 -18.05 -3.02
CA LYS A 4 4.68 -18.40 -2.85
C LYS A 4 3.80 -17.20 -2.50
N GLU A 5 4.40 -16.17 -1.92
CA GLU A 5 3.71 -14.98 -1.41
C GLU A 5 4.52 -13.73 -1.78
N VAL A 6 3.81 -12.66 -2.13
CA VAL A 6 4.34 -11.33 -2.43
C VAL A 6 3.63 -10.32 -1.53
N VAL A 7 4.40 -9.45 -0.89
CA VAL A 7 3.87 -8.30 -0.15
C VAL A 7 4.23 -7.05 -0.92
N ILE A 8 3.21 -6.30 -1.34
CA ILE A 8 3.35 -5.00 -2.01
C ILE A 8 3.14 -3.93 -0.96
N VAL A 9 3.97 -2.90 -0.98
CA VAL A 9 3.86 -1.76 -0.05
C VAL A 9 3.72 -0.51 -0.89
N SER A 10 2.70 0.31 -0.62
CA SER A 10 2.47 1.57 -1.32
C SER A 10 1.88 2.59 -0.37
N SER A 11 2.18 3.87 -0.58
CA SER A 11 1.35 4.95 -0.05
C SER A 11 0.13 5.16 -0.92
N LEU A 12 -0.90 5.79 -0.36
CA LEU A 12 -2.09 6.29 -1.05
C LEU A 12 -2.28 7.77 -0.71
N ASP A 13 -2.92 8.52 -1.60
CA ASP A 13 -3.21 9.94 -1.38
C ASP A 13 -4.20 10.13 -0.22
N SER A 14 -3.77 10.86 0.83
CA SER A 14 -4.61 11.16 2.00
C SER A 14 -5.89 11.92 1.65
N GLY A 15 -5.93 12.65 0.53
CA GLY A 15 -7.14 13.29 0.01
C GLY A 15 -8.23 12.29 -0.42
N LYS A 16 -7.87 11.02 -0.66
CA LYS A 16 -8.79 9.94 -1.03
C LYS A 16 -9.23 9.09 0.17
N MET A 17 -8.79 9.43 1.39
CA MET A 17 -9.14 8.71 2.61
C MET A 17 -10.62 8.93 2.98
N PRO A 18 -11.39 7.88 3.33
CA PRO A 18 -12.76 8.03 3.83
C PRO A 18 -12.80 8.90 5.09
N ARG A 19 -13.78 9.81 5.19
CA ARG A 19 -13.91 10.73 6.35
C ARG A 19 -14.04 10.00 7.70
N CYS A 20 -14.60 8.79 7.70
CA CYS A 20 -14.75 7.96 8.91
C CYS A 20 -13.39 7.47 9.46
N ASP A 21 -12.35 7.47 8.63
CA ASP A 21 -11.03 6.92 8.96
C ASP A 21 -10.00 8.01 9.32
N MET A 22 -10.39 9.29 9.36
CA MET A 22 -9.48 10.42 9.65
C MET A 22 -8.89 10.42 11.08
N ILE A 23 -9.24 9.46 11.93
CA ILE A 23 -8.74 9.37 13.31
C ILE A 23 -7.50 8.47 13.35
N GLY A 24 -6.33 9.09 13.16
CA GLY A 24 -5.02 8.46 13.35
C GLY A 24 -4.45 7.78 12.10
N GLN A 25 -3.15 7.49 12.15
CA GLN A 25 -2.43 6.71 11.14
C GLN A 25 -2.86 5.24 11.21
N GLN A 26 -3.44 4.71 10.13
CA GLN A 26 -3.91 3.33 10.05
C GLN A 26 -3.38 2.62 8.81
N ILE A 27 -3.10 1.33 8.96
CA ILE A 27 -2.76 0.45 7.83
C ILE A 27 -4.04 -0.02 7.15
N HIS A 28 -4.08 0.17 5.84
CA HIS A 28 -5.07 -0.43 4.96
C HIS A 28 -4.46 -1.58 4.17
N TYR A 29 -5.29 -2.51 3.69
CA TYR A 29 -4.80 -3.64 2.92
C TYR A 29 -5.78 -4.11 1.83
N ILE A 30 -5.25 -4.82 0.84
CA ILE A 30 -6.01 -5.76 0.00
C ILE A 30 -5.21 -7.05 -0.11
N SER A 31 -5.88 -8.19 -0.25
CA SER A 31 -5.22 -9.48 -0.35
C SER A 31 -5.93 -10.40 -1.33
N THR A 32 -5.20 -11.34 -1.90
CA THR A 32 -5.78 -12.46 -2.65
C THR A 32 -6.23 -13.61 -1.72
N GLY A 33 -6.28 -13.39 -0.40
CA GLY A 33 -6.73 -14.39 0.58
C GLY A 33 -8.17 -14.81 0.34
N ASN A 34 -9.04 -13.82 0.13
CA ASN A 34 -10.44 -13.99 -0.24
C ASN A 34 -10.76 -13.21 -1.53
N VAL A 35 -11.85 -13.59 -2.21
CA VAL A 35 -12.27 -12.99 -3.48
C VAL A 35 -12.60 -11.50 -3.35
N ASP A 36 -13.11 -11.08 -2.18
CA ASP A 36 -13.49 -9.70 -1.88
C ASP A 36 -12.32 -8.80 -1.45
N GLY A 37 -11.10 -9.36 -1.38
CA GLY A 37 -9.90 -8.66 -0.97
C GLY A 37 -9.53 -8.78 0.51
N THR A 38 -10.33 -9.48 1.32
CA THR A 38 -10.06 -9.67 2.76
C THR A 38 -8.98 -10.74 3.04
N ASP A 39 -8.38 -10.68 4.23
CA ASP A 39 -7.41 -11.67 4.74
C ASP A 39 -7.41 -11.71 6.26
N GLU A 40 -7.69 -12.89 6.82
CA GLU A 40 -7.76 -13.10 8.28
C GLU A 40 -6.48 -12.64 9.01
N ARG A 41 -5.31 -12.76 8.38
CA ARG A 41 -4.04 -12.32 8.98
C ARG A 41 -4.01 -10.81 9.20
N CYS A 42 -4.53 -10.04 8.23
CA CYS A 42 -4.59 -8.59 8.33
C CYS A 42 -5.67 -8.13 9.31
N GLU A 43 -6.82 -8.81 9.33
CA GLU A 43 -7.92 -8.52 10.27
C GLU A 43 -7.51 -8.79 11.72
N ASN A 44 -6.80 -9.89 11.98
CA ASN A 44 -6.25 -10.20 13.30
C ASN A 44 -5.21 -9.17 13.77
N LEU A 45 -4.57 -8.44 12.85
CA LEU A 45 -3.65 -7.32 13.16
C LEU A 45 -4.39 -5.99 13.35
N GLY A 46 -5.72 -5.96 13.20
CA GLY A 46 -6.57 -4.77 13.35
C GLY A 46 -6.49 -3.82 12.16
N TRP A 47 -6.05 -4.29 10.99
CA TRP A 47 -5.95 -3.47 9.78
C TRP A 47 -7.25 -3.47 9.00
N LYS A 48 -7.50 -2.38 8.26
CA LYS A 48 -8.74 -2.22 7.49
C LYS A 48 -8.54 -2.63 6.04
N LYS A 49 -9.52 -3.32 5.45
CA LYS A 49 -9.56 -3.52 4.00
C LYS A 49 -9.68 -2.16 3.31
N LEU A 50 -9.02 -1.99 2.17
CA LEU A 50 -9.30 -0.86 1.27
C LEU A 50 -10.72 -1.05 0.70
N GLU A 51 -11.65 -0.18 1.11
CA GLU A 51 -13.06 -0.30 0.74
C GLU A 51 -13.27 -0.09 -0.77
N GLN A 52 -12.43 0.74 -1.39
CA GLN A 52 -12.45 1.06 -2.82
C GLN A 52 -11.98 -0.09 -3.71
N TYR A 53 -11.45 -1.16 -3.11
CA TYR A 53 -11.25 -2.41 -3.85
C TYR A 53 -12.56 -3.17 -3.98
N VAL A 54 -13.16 -3.07 -5.17
CA VAL A 54 -14.38 -3.77 -5.56
C VAL A 54 -14.10 -4.55 -6.85
N PRO A 55 -13.85 -5.88 -6.78
CA PRO A 55 -13.46 -6.69 -7.94
C PRO A 55 -14.43 -6.64 -9.13
N SER A 56 -15.69 -6.27 -8.89
CA SER A 56 -16.71 -6.15 -9.94
C SER A 56 -16.68 -4.82 -10.70
N GLN A 57 -15.88 -3.85 -10.28
CA GLN A 57 -15.74 -2.58 -11.02
C GLN A 57 -14.87 -2.75 -12.25
N ARG A 58 -15.16 -1.93 -13.27
CA ARG A 58 -14.54 -2.03 -14.59
C ARG A 58 -13.01 -2.01 -14.56
N GLY A 59 -12.40 -1.12 -13.77
CA GLY A 59 -10.94 -0.97 -13.75
C GLY A 59 -10.24 -2.22 -13.21
N TRP A 60 -10.79 -2.82 -12.15
CA TRP A 60 -10.26 -4.07 -11.59
C TRP A 60 -10.47 -5.26 -12.53
N GLN A 61 -11.63 -5.35 -13.20
CA GLN A 61 -11.90 -6.38 -14.21
C GLN A 61 -11.01 -6.25 -15.44
N TYR A 62 -10.71 -5.01 -15.86
CA TYR A 62 -9.79 -4.74 -16.97
C TYR A 62 -8.40 -5.27 -16.63
N LEU A 63 -7.87 -4.95 -15.45
CA LEU A 63 -6.57 -5.46 -15.01
C LEU A 63 -6.51 -6.98 -14.95
N ASP A 64 -7.56 -7.62 -14.41
CA ASP A 64 -7.60 -9.08 -14.31
C ASP A 64 -7.74 -9.76 -15.69
N SER A 65 -8.53 -9.20 -16.64
CA SER A 65 -8.72 -9.79 -17.97
C SER A 65 -7.50 -9.66 -18.88
N GLN A 66 -6.83 -8.50 -18.89
CA GLN A 66 -5.62 -8.24 -19.67
C GLN A 66 -4.51 -9.25 -19.39
N LEU A 67 -4.41 -9.72 -18.14
CA LEU A 67 -3.34 -10.58 -17.68
C LEU A 67 -3.64 -12.07 -17.79
N VAL A 68 -4.91 -12.45 -17.95
CA VAL A 68 -5.35 -13.84 -18.11
C VAL A 68 -5.42 -14.23 -19.59
N ASP A 69 -5.95 -13.34 -20.44
CA ASP A 69 -6.24 -13.68 -21.84
C ASP A 69 -5.14 -13.24 -22.82
N GLY A 70 -4.12 -12.49 -22.35
CA GLY A 70 -3.09 -11.91 -23.23
C GLY A 70 -3.69 -11.02 -24.33
N SER A 71 -4.88 -10.48 -24.08
CA SER A 71 -5.59 -9.62 -25.01
C SER A 71 -4.80 -8.34 -25.26
N VAL A 72 -5.00 -7.76 -26.44
CA VAL A 72 -4.31 -6.54 -26.86
C VAL A 72 -4.60 -5.44 -25.83
N GLN A 73 -3.54 -4.78 -25.36
CA GLN A 73 -3.66 -3.58 -24.54
C GLN A 73 -4.52 -2.57 -25.29
N ASP A 74 -5.70 -2.31 -24.77
CA ASP A 74 -6.48 -1.17 -25.24
C ASP A 74 -5.92 0.06 -24.54
N GLU A 75 -4.92 0.69 -25.16
CA GLU A 75 -4.32 1.92 -24.64
C GLU A 75 -5.35 3.05 -24.50
N SER A 76 -6.52 2.95 -25.15
CA SER A 76 -7.60 3.92 -25.00
C SER A 76 -8.39 3.79 -23.70
N PHE A 77 -8.31 2.65 -23.00
CA PHE A 77 -9.09 2.42 -21.77
C PHE A 77 -8.74 3.40 -20.64
N TRP A 78 -7.48 3.84 -20.56
CA TRP A 78 -7.01 4.81 -19.57
C TRP A 78 -6.95 6.25 -20.11
N ALA A 79 -7.61 6.54 -21.24
CA ALA A 79 -7.68 7.89 -21.75
C ALA A 79 -8.35 8.82 -20.72
N GLU A 80 -7.74 9.98 -20.45
CA GLU A 80 -8.15 10.88 -19.36
C GLU A 80 -9.62 11.31 -19.44
N ASP A 81 -10.17 11.46 -20.66
CA ASP A 81 -11.55 11.89 -20.89
C ASP A 81 -12.61 10.88 -20.39
N ASP A 82 -12.24 9.60 -20.21
CA ASP A 82 -13.15 8.53 -19.79
C ASP A 82 -12.93 8.08 -18.34
N LEU A 83 -11.94 8.62 -17.60
CA LEU A 83 -11.65 8.19 -16.23
C LEU A 83 -12.65 8.74 -15.22
N THR A 84 -13.17 7.85 -14.38
CA THR A 84 -14.04 8.21 -13.25
C THR A 84 -13.27 8.10 -11.93
N ASP A 85 -13.83 8.64 -10.85
CA ASP A 85 -13.25 8.49 -9.50
C ASP A 85 -13.08 7.02 -9.09
N GLU A 86 -13.92 6.11 -9.62
CA GLU A 86 -13.81 4.67 -9.36
C GLU A 86 -12.55 4.04 -9.97
N ASP A 87 -12.00 4.65 -11.03
CA ASP A 87 -10.83 4.16 -11.75
C ASP A 87 -9.52 4.65 -11.12
N TYR A 88 -9.58 5.56 -10.15
CA TYR A 88 -8.41 6.11 -9.48
C TYR A 88 -7.51 5.00 -8.93
N PHE A 89 -8.01 4.11 -8.06
CA PHE A 89 -7.18 3.06 -7.47
C PHE A 89 -6.72 1.99 -8.47
N PRO A 90 -7.57 1.47 -9.38
CA PRO A 90 -7.14 0.62 -10.48
C PRO A 90 -6.05 1.22 -11.37
N SER A 91 -6.02 2.55 -11.57
CA SER A 91 -5.02 3.21 -12.41
C SER A 91 -3.63 3.28 -11.76
N LEU A 92 -3.53 3.07 -10.43
CA LEU A 92 -2.27 3.20 -9.71
C LEU A 92 -1.32 2.02 -9.97
N PRO A 93 0.02 2.23 -9.95
CA PRO A 93 0.99 1.17 -10.25
C PRO A 93 0.91 -0.08 -9.35
N PHE A 94 0.44 0.06 -8.11
CA PHE A 94 0.28 -1.10 -7.23
C PHE A 94 -0.76 -2.08 -7.76
N ALA A 95 -1.81 -1.58 -8.43
CA ALA A 95 -2.95 -2.37 -8.88
C ALA A 95 -2.55 -3.30 -10.03
N SER A 96 -1.80 -2.77 -11.01
CA SER A 96 -1.25 -3.58 -12.10
C SER A 96 -0.25 -4.63 -11.60
N LEU A 97 0.60 -4.30 -10.62
CA LEU A 97 1.50 -5.27 -9.99
C LEU A 97 0.74 -6.34 -9.20
N PHE A 98 -0.30 -5.94 -8.46
CA PHE A 98 -1.18 -6.84 -7.71
C PHE A 98 -1.85 -7.86 -8.64
N SER A 99 -2.54 -7.40 -9.68
CA SER A 99 -3.18 -8.29 -10.66
C SER A 99 -2.15 -9.14 -11.42
N SER A 100 -0.96 -8.62 -11.73
CA SER A 100 0.11 -9.38 -12.39
C SER A 100 0.63 -10.54 -11.53
N CYS A 101 0.83 -10.29 -10.23
CA CYS A 101 1.25 -11.33 -9.31
C CYS A 101 0.13 -12.35 -9.05
N LYS A 102 -1.12 -11.89 -8.93
CA LYS A 102 -2.32 -12.73 -8.81
C LYS A 102 -2.48 -13.66 -10.02
N ALA A 103 -2.35 -13.14 -11.25
CA ALA A 103 -2.44 -13.92 -12.48
C ALA A 103 -1.36 -15.01 -12.59
N LYS A 104 -0.19 -14.79 -11.97
CA LYS A 104 0.89 -15.79 -11.85
C LYS A 104 0.63 -16.84 -10.76
N GLY A 105 -0.53 -16.82 -10.10
CA GLY A 105 -0.90 -17.74 -9.03
C GLY A 105 -0.15 -17.51 -7.71
N LEU A 106 0.41 -16.32 -7.51
CA LEU A 106 1.05 -15.96 -6.24
C LEU A 106 0.00 -15.47 -5.25
N LYS A 107 0.17 -15.80 -3.96
CA LYS A 107 -0.56 -15.08 -2.91
C LYS A 107 -0.02 -13.65 -2.86
N VAL A 108 -0.88 -12.65 -2.91
CA VAL A 108 -0.47 -11.24 -2.88
C VAL A 108 -1.21 -10.50 -1.78
N THR A 109 -0.50 -9.71 -1.00
CA THR A 109 -1.09 -8.77 -0.04
C THR A 109 -0.46 -7.40 -0.24
N CYS A 110 -1.28 -6.39 -0.49
CA CYS A 110 -0.84 -5.00 -0.50
C CYS A 110 -1.09 -4.37 0.87
N LEU A 111 -0.11 -3.66 1.39
CA LEU A 111 -0.21 -2.85 2.61
C LEU A 111 -0.09 -1.38 2.23
N PHE A 112 -0.99 -0.57 2.78
CA PHE A 112 -1.12 0.84 2.46
C PHE A 112 -1.11 1.72 3.70
N CYS A 113 -0.55 2.91 3.54
CA CYS A 113 -0.74 4.04 4.43
C CYS A 113 -1.19 5.24 3.59
N PHE A 114 -2.18 5.97 4.07
CA PHE A 114 -2.57 7.24 3.47
C PHE A 114 -1.58 8.31 3.90
N CYS A 115 -0.94 8.96 2.94
CA CYS A 115 0.12 9.93 3.18
C CYS A 115 -0.24 11.27 2.55
N SER A 116 -0.01 12.36 3.27
CA SER A 116 0.01 13.71 2.69
C SER A 116 1.40 14.01 2.14
N GLU A 117 1.51 14.92 1.17
CA GLU A 117 2.83 15.32 0.66
C GLU A 117 3.73 15.95 1.75
N GLY A 118 5.04 15.72 1.64
CA GLY A 118 6.05 16.33 2.51
C GLY A 118 6.92 15.32 3.24
N ASP A 119 7.05 15.50 4.55
CA ASP A 119 7.84 14.62 5.40
C ASP A 119 7.03 13.38 5.83
N ASN A 120 7.22 12.29 5.11
CA ASN A 120 6.55 11.01 5.35
C ASN A 120 7.42 10.00 6.11
N MET A 121 8.44 10.44 6.86
CA MET A 121 9.31 9.52 7.60
C MET A 121 8.51 8.63 8.58
N GLN A 122 7.52 9.20 9.28
CA GLN A 122 6.69 8.44 10.21
C GLN A 122 5.77 7.44 9.49
N ASP A 123 5.19 7.81 8.34
CA ASP A 123 4.37 6.91 7.53
C ASP A 123 5.20 5.73 6.99
N ALA A 124 6.44 6.00 6.57
CA ALA A 124 7.37 4.97 6.12
C ALA A 124 7.73 3.99 7.24
N LEU A 125 8.00 4.50 8.46
CA LEU A 125 8.25 3.67 9.64
C LEU A 125 7.01 2.85 10.04
N LEU A 126 5.81 3.43 9.93
CA LEU A 126 4.55 2.73 10.15
C LEU A 126 4.38 1.55 9.18
N LEU A 127 4.63 1.77 7.88
CA LEU A 127 4.57 0.70 6.88
C LEU A 127 5.65 -0.37 7.10
N ALA A 128 6.87 0.03 7.50
CA ALA A 128 7.92 -0.92 7.85
C ALA A 128 7.52 -1.80 9.04
N GLU A 129 6.96 -1.21 10.08
CA GLU A 129 6.40 -1.90 11.25
C GLU A 129 5.26 -2.85 10.86
N ALA A 130 4.39 -2.41 9.94
CA ALA A 130 3.31 -3.23 9.42
C ALA A 130 3.86 -4.47 8.70
N VAL A 131 4.82 -4.31 7.79
CA VAL A 131 5.47 -5.43 7.10
C VAL A 131 6.12 -6.39 8.11
N TYR A 132 6.81 -5.86 9.13
CA TYR A 132 7.47 -6.65 10.18
C TYR A 132 6.47 -7.49 10.99
N LYS A 133 5.33 -6.89 11.37
CA LYS A 133 4.21 -7.59 12.02
C LYS A 133 3.59 -8.61 11.08
N PHE A 134 3.37 -8.23 9.82
CA PHE A 134 2.78 -9.12 8.81
C PHE A 134 3.58 -10.40 8.77
N ILE A 135 4.89 -10.37 8.50
CA ILE A 135 5.75 -11.55 8.37
C ILE A 135 5.94 -12.37 9.66
N GLY A 136 5.23 -12.05 10.74
CA GLY A 136 5.19 -12.82 11.99
C GLY A 136 6.44 -12.67 12.85
N LYS A 137 7.21 -11.59 12.65
CA LYS A 137 8.44 -11.33 13.42
C LYS A 137 8.21 -10.45 14.66
N CYS A 138 6.98 -10.00 14.90
CA CYS A 138 6.66 -9.23 16.11
C CYS A 138 6.34 -10.16 17.29
N SER A 139 7.21 -10.21 18.30
CA SER A 139 6.86 -10.70 19.64
C SER A 139 5.98 -9.67 20.34
N SER A 140 4.95 -10.14 21.06
CA SER A 140 3.82 -9.39 21.59
C SER A 140 4.11 -8.39 22.74
N THR A 141 5.24 -7.66 22.73
CA THR A 141 5.67 -6.86 23.89
C THR A 141 5.93 -5.37 23.66
N SER A 142 5.58 -4.78 22.51
CA SER A 142 5.70 -3.33 22.31
C SER A 142 4.38 -2.64 21.93
N LEU A 143 3.29 -3.03 22.59
CA LEU A 143 2.11 -2.17 22.74
C LEU A 143 2.44 -1.08 23.78
N GLY A 144 3.09 0.01 23.34
CA GLY A 144 3.07 1.25 24.13
C GLY A 144 4.39 1.92 24.47
N ASN A 145 5.41 1.90 23.61
CA ASN A 145 6.46 2.92 23.71
C ASN A 145 6.89 3.44 22.34
N ARG A 146 6.82 4.77 22.18
CA ARG A 146 7.04 5.54 20.94
C ARG A 146 8.51 5.60 20.52
N ASN A 147 9.19 4.46 20.46
CA ASN A 147 10.50 4.36 19.86
C ASN A 147 10.60 2.98 19.24
N THR A 148 10.20 2.89 17.98
CA THR A 148 10.51 1.70 17.19
C THR A 148 12.03 1.68 17.00
N ASP A 149 12.68 0.57 17.34
CA ASP A 149 14.14 0.38 17.24
C ASP A 149 14.67 0.34 15.79
N TRP A 150 13.94 0.97 14.85
CA TRP A 150 14.34 1.06 13.46
C TRP A 150 15.61 1.91 13.36
N ALA A 151 16.68 1.28 12.87
CA ALA A 151 17.88 2.00 12.49
C ALA A 151 17.55 2.94 11.32
N ILE A 152 17.68 4.24 11.55
CA ILE A 152 17.44 5.25 10.52
C ILE A 152 18.63 5.28 9.54
N PRO A 153 18.39 5.19 8.22
CA PRO A 153 19.46 5.27 7.23
C PRO A 153 20.25 6.58 7.35
N LEU A 154 21.57 6.51 7.19
CA LEU A 154 22.43 7.71 7.26
C LEU A 154 22.03 8.80 6.26
N SER A 155 21.47 8.41 5.11
CA SER A 155 20.96 9.33 4.09
C SER A 155 19.82 10.25 4.60
N TRP A 156 19.11 9.86 5.66
CA TRP A 156 18.03 10.68 6.22
C TRP A 156 18.55 11.87 7.03
N LYS A 157 19.81 11.87 7.47
CA LYS A 157 20.41 13.01 8.21
C LYS A 157 20.45 14.30 7.41
N THR A 158 20.45 14.20 6.08
CA THR A 158 20.54 15.33 5.16
C THR A 158 19.24 15.57 4.41
N VAL A 159 18.12 14.96 4.82
CA VAL A 159 16.81 15.16 4.19
C VAL A 159 16.39 16.63 4.22
N TYR A 160 16.77 17.36 5.27
CA TYR A 160 16.49 18.79 5.41
C TYR A 160 17.66 19.68 4.97
N GLY A 161 18.60 19.13 4.19
CA GLY A 161 19.82 19.81 3.77
C GLY A 161 20.99 19.66 4.76
N PRO A 162 22.10 20.38 4.53
CA PRO A 162 23.23 20.38 5.44
C PRO A 162 22.86 21.02 6.79
N PRO A 163 23.60 20.70 7.87
CA PRO A 163 23.41 21.38 9.16
C PRO A 163 23.49 22.90 8.97
N PRO A 164 22.69 23.68 9.72
CA PRO A 164 22.75 25.13 9.65
C PRO A 164 24.18 25.62 9.96
N ASP A 165 24.62 26.63 9.23
CA ASP A 165 25.90 27.27 9.50
C ASP A 165 25.79 28.03 10.82
N MET A 166 26.39 27.45 11.87
CA MET A 166 26.39 28.01 13.21
C MET A 166 27.18 29.32 13.30
N SER A 167 27.91 29.72 12.26
CA SER A 167 28.58 31.04 12.22
C SER A 167 27.64 32.19 11.83
N MET A 168 26.41 31.88 11.42
CA MET A 168 25.36 32.88 11.10
C MET A 168 24.44 33.21 12.28
N PHE A 169 24.64 32.56 13.45
CA PHE A 169 23.91 32.79 14.70
C PHE A 169 24.87 33.27 15.80
#